data_AF-A0A950USW9-F1
#
_entry.id   AF-A0A950USW9-F1
#
_cell.length_a   1.000
_cell.length_b   1.000
_cell.length_c   1.000
_cell.angle_alpha   90.00
_cell.angle_beta   90.00
_cell.angle_gamma   90.00
#
_symmetry.space_group_name_H-M   'P 1'
#
loop_
_entity.id
_entity.type
_entity.pdbx_description
1 polymer ?
#
loop_
_entity_poly.entity_id
_entity_poly.type
_entity_poly.pdbx_seq_one_letter_code
_entity_poly.pdbx_strand_id
1 'polypeptide(L)'
;MDEVEDEILKLPTEEQLGELFDMKRTLAPERDMFATLLSGVSTLPGMTADDERYFRDLYDHLIRVSDMIDSYRDLLTGAMDTHISTVSNRLNVVTKQLTIIATVFLPLSFFTGFFGQNFAILTDHYLNGTWTFWVFGIALDFAAVAGLLVWFRKRGWLGGPTA
;
A
#
# COMPACT_ATOMS: atom_id res chain seq x y z
N MET A 1 8.96 23.54 -14.32
CA MET A 1 7.78 22.72 -14.68
C MET A 1 8.11 21.29 -14.35
N ASP A 2 9.19 20.75 -14.92
CA ASP A 2 9.66 19.37 -14.67
C ASP A 2 9.91 19.05 -13.19
N GLU A 3 10.45 19.98 -12.40
CA GLU A 3 10.78 19.72 -10.99
C GLU A 3 9.54 19.54 -10.08
N VAL A 4 8.44 20.23 -10.42
CA VAL A 4 7.15 20.11 -9.70
C VAL A 4 6.43 18.83 -10.13
N GLU A 5 6.51 18.49 -11.40
CA GLU A 5 5.99 17.22 -11.94
C GLU A 5 6.71 16.02 -11.29
N ASP A 6 8.03 16.10 -11.16
CA ASP A 6 8.86 15.05 -10.58
C ASP A 6 8.70 14.90 -9.05
N GLU A 7 8.33 15.97 -8.33
CA GLU A 7 7.91 15.89 -6.93
C GLU A 7 6.52 15.27 -6.77
N ILE A 8 5.55 15.67 -7.61
CA ILE A 8 4.19 15.13 -7.59
C ILE A 8 4.20 13.62 -7.87
N LEU A 9 5.08 13.16 -8.78
CA LEU A 9 5.24 11.74 -9.08
C LEU A 9 5.88 10.93 -7.92
N LYS A 10 6.61 11.57 -7.00
CA LYS A 10 7.23 10.87 -5.84
C LYS A 10 6.24 10.64 -4.70
N LEU A 11 5.28 11.54 -4.53
CA LEU A 11 4.26 11.49 -3.47
C LEU A 11 2.86 11.76 -4.05
N PRO A 12 2.34 10.85 -4.91
CA PRO A 12 1.01 11.01 -5.48
C PRO A 12 -0.05 10.97 -4.37
N THR A 13 -1.05 11.85 -4.45
CA THR A 13 -2.13 11.96 -3.46
C THR A 13 -3.49 11.71 -4.11
N GLU A 14 -4.41 11.04 -3.40
CA GLU A 14 -5.80 10.79 -3.84
C GLU A 14 -6.55 12.07 -4.26
N GLU A 15 -6.21 13.20 -3.63
CA GLU A 15 -6.76 14.52 -3.95
C GLU A 15 -6.45 14.95 -5.40
N GLN A 16 -5.25 14.68 -5.89
CA GLN A 16 -4.82 15.04 -7.24
C GLN A 16 -5.55 14.21 -8.31
N LEU A 17 -5.81 12.93 -8.01
CA LEU A 17 -6.61 12.07 -8.87
C LEU A 17 -8.06 12.57 -8.92
N GLY A 18 -8.61 13.02 -7.79
CA GLY A 18 -9.92 13.66 -7.70
C GLY A 18 -10.02 14.93 -8.55
N GLU A 19 -9.00 15.80 -8.48
CA GLU A 19 -8.96 17.05 -9.25
C GLU A 19 -8.97 16.80 -10.76
N LEU A 20 -8.21 15.81 -11.26
CA LEU A 20 -8.24 15.42 -12.68
C LEU A 20 -9.62 14.87 -13.10
N PHE A 21 -10.28 14.11 -12.23
CA PHE A 21 -11.64 13.63 -12.48
C PHE A 21 -12.64 14.79 -12.61
N ASP A 22 -12.53 15.80 -11.75
CA ASP A 22 -13.38 16.98 -11.78
C ASP A 22 -13.12 17.87 -13.02
N MET A 23 -11.85 18.03 -13.42
CA MET A 23 -11.49 18.70 -14.67
C MET A 23 -12.10 17.98 -15.89
N LYS A 24 -11.97 16.64 -15.97
CA LYS A 24 -12.57 15.85 -17.05
C LYS A 24 -14.09 15.97 -17.09
N ARG A 25 -14.73 15.93 -15.92
CA ARG A 25 -16.18 16.07 -15.79
C ARG A 25 -16.68 17.43 -16.24
N THR A 26 -15.87 18.49 -16.09
CA THR A 26 -16.19 19.83 -16.55
C THR A 26 -15.99 20.00 -18.06
N LEU A 27 -14.92 19.40 -18.61
CA LEU A 27 -14.59 19.51 -20.04
C LEU A 27 -15.47 18.65 -20.95
N ALA A 28 -16.01 17.53 -20.47
CA ALA A 28 -16.89 16.65 -21.25
C ALA A 28 -18.11 17.38 -21.84
N PRO A 29 -18.94 18.10 -21.05
CA PRO A 29 -20.07 18.84 -21.60
C PRO A 29 -19.65 20.00 -22.52
N GLU A 30 -18.53 20.66 -22.26
CA GLU A 30 -18.01 21.71 -23.16
C GLU A 30 -17.65 21.11 -24.53
N ARG A 31 -16.90 20.00 -24.55
CA ARG A 31 -16.56 19.28 -25.79
C ARG A 31 -17.82 18.86 -26.56
N ASP A 32 -18.83 18.33 -25.87
CA ASP A 32 -20.07 17.88 -26.50
C ASP A 32 -20.89 19.05 -27.07
N MET A 33 -20.89 20.21 -26.40
CA MET A 33 -21.46 21.45 -26.92
C MET A 33 -20.73 21.92 -28.17
N PHE A 34 -19.39 21.96 -28.17
CA PHE A 34 -18.61 22.36 -29.36
C PHE A 34 -18.76 21.38 -30.52
N ALA A 35 -18.85 20.07 -30.26
CA ALA A 35 -19.15 19.07 -31.28
C ALA A 35 -20.52 19.33 -31.95
N THR A 36 -21.52 19.67 -31.14
CA THR A 36 -22.87 20.02 -31.62
C THR A 36 -22.84 21.33 -32.41
N LEU A 37 -22.12 22.35 -31.92
CA LEU A 37 -21.95 23.63 -32.61
C LEU A 37 -21.31 23.43 -33.98
N LEU A 38 -20.22 22.67 -34.09
CA LEU A 38 -19.58 22.38 -35.37
C LEU A 38 -20.52 21.73 -36.39
N SER A 39 -21.45 20.88 -35.94
CA SER A 39 -22.43 20.24 -36.83
C SER A 39 -23.53 21.21 -37.34
N GLY A 40 -23.85 22.25 -36.57
CA GLY A 40 -24.90 23.23 -36.89
C GLY A 40 -24.38 24.56 -37.43
N VAL A 41 -23.09 24.85 -37.23
CA VAL A 41 -22.42 26.11 -37.56
C VAL A 41 -22.55 26.45 -39.04
N SER A 42 -22.38 25.49 -39.94
CA SER A 42 -22.50 25.71 -41.39
C SER A 42 -23.92 26.06 -41.85
N THR A 43 -24.93 25.92 -40.99
CA THR A 43 -26.34 26.19 -41.29
C THR A 43 -26.86 27.52 -40.73
N LEU A 44 -26.05 28.22 -39.93
CA LEU A 44 -26.44 29.49 -39.30
C LEU A 44 -26.33 30.68 -40.27
N PRO A 45 -27.39 31.50 -40.42
CA PRO A 45 -27.34 32.69 -41.27
C PRO A 45 -26.32 33.71 -40.74
N GLY A 46 -25.36 34.11 -41.57
CA GLY A 46 -24.35 35.12 -41.24
C GLY A 46 -22.98 34.58 -40.82
N MET A 47 -22.79 33.25 -40.77
CA MET A 47 -21.47 32.67 -40.53
C MET A 47 -20.58 32.69 -41.76
N THR A 48 -19.30 32.98 -41.54
CA THR A 48 -18.25 32.95 -42.56
C THR A 48 -17.42 31.66 -42.46
N ALA A 49 -16.66 31.36 -43.52
CA ALA A 49 -15.73 30.22 -43.51
C ALA A 49 -14.62 30.36 -42.45
N ASP A 50 -14.28 31.59 -42.07
CA ASP A 50 -13.30 31.86 -41.01
C ASP A 50 -13.87 31.54 -39.62
N ASP A 51 -15.17 31.79 -39.39
CA ASP A 51 -15.83 31.42 -38.12
C ASP A 51 -15.88 29.90 -37.94
N GLU A 52 -16.21 29.14 -38.99
CA GLU A 52 -16.19 27.67 -38.95
C GLU A 52 -14.78 27.15 -38.62
N ARG A 53 -13.75 27.75 -39.23
CA ARG A 53 -12.35 27.36 -38.98
C ARG A 53 -11.94 27.65 -37.53
N TYR A 54 -12.38 28.77 -36.97
CA TYR A 54 -12.14 29.12 -35.56
C TYR A 54 -12.79 28.12 -34.59
N PHE A 55 -14.06 27.75 -34.81
CA PHE A 55 -14.73 26.75 -33.96
C PHE A 55 -14.08 25.36 -34.05
N ARG A 56 -13.60 24.98 -35.24
CA ARG A 56 -12.85 23.73 -35.43
C ARG A 56 -11.55 23.72 -34.63
N ASP A 57 -10.79 24.82 -34.64
CA ASP A 57 -9.56 24.93 -33.87
C ASP A 57 -9.82 24.84 -32.35
N LEU A 58 -10.88 25.49 -31.85
CA LEU A 58 -11.30 25.36 -30.45
C LEU A 58 -11.66 23.91 -30.07
N TYR A 59 -12.40 23.22 -30.95
CA TYR A 59 -12.76 21.82 -30.73
C TYR A 59 -11.53 20.90 -30.70
N ASP A 60 -10.59 21.10 -31.63
CA ASP A 60 -9.32 20.37 -31.65
C ASP A 60 -8.50 20.64 -30.38
N HIS A 61 -8.56 21.87 -29.85
CA HIS A 61 -7.91 22.21 -28.59
C HIS A 61 -8.55 21.49 -27.40
N LEU A 62 -9.89 21.43 -27.33
CA LEU A 62 -10.62 20.71 -26.28
C LEU A 62 -10.31 19.21 -26.29
N ILE A 63 -10.23 18.60 -27.47
CA ILE A 63 -9.79 17.20 -27.61
C ILE A 63 -8.39 17.03 -27.03
N ARG A 64 -7.44 17.89 -27.43
CA ARG A 64 -6.06 17.81 -26.95
C ARG A 64 -5.95 17.93 -25.43
N VAL A 65 -6.71 18.84 -24.82
CA VAL A 65 -6.75 18.98 -23.36
C VAL A 65 -7.35 17.75 -22.69
N SER A 66 -8.43 17.19 -23.24
CA SER A 66 -9.02 15.95 -22.74
C SER A 66 -8.02 14.79 -22.76
N ASP A 67 -7.27 14.63 -23.86
CA ASP A 67 -6.26 13.58 -24.01
C ASP A 67 -5.09 13.75 -23.03
N MET A 68 -4.69 15.01 -22.76
CA MET A 68 -3.69 15.32 -21.75
C MET A 68 -4.16 14.94 -20.34
N ILE A 69 -5.41 15.25 -19.98
CA ILE A 69 -5.98 14.87 -18.68
C ILE A 69 -6.01 13.36 -18.51
N ASP A 70 -6.39 12.62 -19.56
CA ASP A 70 -6.38 11.16 -19.53
C ASP A 70 -4.95 10.61 -19.36
N SER A 71 -3.97 11.21 -20.06
CA SER A 71 -2.56 10.85 -19.90
C SER A 71 -2.05 11.11 -18.46
N TYR A 72 -2.37 12.26 -17.87
CA TYR A 72 -1.99 12.57 -16.50
C TYR A 72 -2.68 11.66 -15.48
N ARG A 73 -3.93 11.27 -15.73
CA ARG A 73 -4.66 10.33 -14.88
C ARG A 73 -3.98 8.95 -14.87
N ASP A 74 -3.57 8.47 -16.04
CA ASP A 74 -2.87 7.20 -16.16
C ASP A 74 -1.49 7.25 -15.48
N LEU A 75 -0.75 8.36 -15.65
CA LEU A 75 0.52 8.58 -14.97
C LEU A 75 0.39 8.63 -13.45
N LEU A 76 -0.57 9.41 -12.92
CA LEU A 76 -0.82 9.49 -11.47
C LEU A 76 -1.28 8.15 -10.89
N THR A 77 -2.10 7.39 -11.61
CA THR A 77 -2.53 6.06 -11.18
C THR A 77 -1.32 5.11 -11.08
N GLY A 78 -0.45 5.09 -12.09
CA GLY A 78 0.77 4.30 -12.07
C GLY A 78 1.77 4.73 -10.98
N ALA A 79 1.86 6.03 -10.72
CA ALA A 79 2.67 6.56 -9.63
C ALA A 79 2.12 6.12 -8.26
N MET A 80 0.79 6.17 -8.07
CA MET A 80 0.12 5.76 -6.83
C MET A 80 0.36 4.27 -6.55
N ASP A 81 0.18 3.41 -7.54
CA ASP A 81 0.45 1.98 -7.41
C ASP A 81 1.91 1.72 -7.01
N THR A 82 2.84 2.46 -7.61
CA THR A 82 4.28 2.38 -7.28
C THR A 82 4.56 2.86 -5.85
N HIS A 83 3.92 3.95 -5.43
CA HIS A 83 4.04 4.50 -4.09
C HIS A 83 3.54 3.49 -3.04
N ILE A 84 2.33 2.94 -3.23
CA ILE A 84 1.75 1.92 -2.36
C ILE A 84 2.65 0.68 -2.28
N SER A 85 3.17 0.22 -3.42
CA SER A 85 4.12 -0.91 -3.48
C SER A 85 5.38 -0.63 -2.66
N THR A 86 5.94 0.58 -2.78
CA THR A 86 7.15 0.99 -2.04
C THR A 86 6.89 1.06 -0.55
N VAL A 87 5.76 1.66 -0.12
CA VAL A 87 5.34 1.73 1.28
C VAL A 87 5.13 0.33 1.85
N SER A 88 4.43 -0.55 1.12
CA SER A 88 4.20 -1.94 1.50
C SER A 88 5.52 -2.71 1.67
N ASN A 89 6.46 -2.54 0.74
CA ASN A 89 7.78 -3.15 0.85
C ASN A 89 8.54 -2.64 2.09
N ARG A 90 8.48 -1.34 2.37
CA ARG A 90 9.07 -0.75 3.59
C ARG A 90 8.44 -1.32 4.86
N LEU A 91 7.12 -1.45 4.89
CA LEU A 91 6.40 -2.09 6.01
C LEU A 91 6.82 -3.55 6.19
N ASN A 92 7.00 -4.31 5.11
CA ASN A 92 7.50 -5.68 5.17
C ASN A 92 8.92 -5.74 5.75
N VAL A 93 9.80 -4.84 5.35
CA VAL A 93 11.17 -4.75 5.90
C VAL A 93 11.15 -4.42 7.40
N VAL A 94 10.38 -3.41 7.81
CA VAL A 94 10.27 -3.01 9.23
C VAL A 94 9.67 -4.13 10.07
N THR A 95 8.59 -4.76 9.59
CA THR A 95 7.95 -5.88 10.29
C THR A 95 8.91 -7.05 10.42
N LYS A 96 9.64 -7.40 9.36
CA LYS A 96 10.67 -8.45 9.39
C LYS A 96 11.75 -8.17 10.43
N GLN A 97 12.22 -6.93 10.52
CA GLN A 97 13.21 -6.53 11.54
C GLN A 97 12.65 -6.69 12.96
N LEU A 98 11.43 -6.19 13.23
CA LEU A 98 10.78 -6.34 14.52
C LEU A 98 10.57 -7.82 14.88
N THR A 99 10.16 -8.66 13.93
CA THR A 99 9.96 -10.11 14.14
C THR A 99 11.26 -10.83 14.44
N ILE A 100 12.37 -10.49 13.77
CA ILE A 100 13.69 -11.07 14.05
C ILE A 100 14.10 -10.75 15.49
N ILE A 101 13.97 -9.48 15.90
CA ILE A 101 14.26 -9.06 17.28
C ILE A 101 13.36 -9.84 18.25
N ALA A 102 12.05 -9.88 18.02
CA ALA A 102 11.11 -10.58 18.89
C ALA A 102 11.40 -12.09 18.98
N THR A 103 11.80 -12.74 17.89
CA THR A 103 12.10 -14.18 17.87
C THR A 103 13.35 -14.52 18.69
N VAL A 104 14.29 -13.58 18.83
CA VAL A 104 15.46 -13.73 19.71
C VAL A 104 15.08 -13.42 21.16
N PHE A 105 14.42 -12.28 21.39
CA PHE A 105 14.15 -11.78 22.74
C PHE A 105 13.02 -12.51 23.46
N LEU A 106 11.98 -12.98 22.77
CA LEU A 106 10.85 -13.66 23.43
C LEU A 106 11.27 -14.95 24.15
N PRO A 107 12.00 -15.90 23.52
CA PRO A 107 12.49 -17.09 24.22
C PRO A 107 13.46 -16.74 25.35
N LEU A 108 14.38 -15.79 25.12
CA LEU A 108 15.33 -15.34 26.15
C LEU A 108 14.59 -14.73 27.35
N SER A 109 13.62 -13.85 27.10
CA SER A 109 12.81 -13.20 28.14
C SER A 109 12.00 -14.23 28.91
N PHE A 110 11.45 -15.22 28.20
CA PHE A 110 10.75 -16.34 28.82
C PHE A 110 11.66 -17.14 29.75
N PHE A 111 12.87 -17.53 29.33
CA PHE A 111 13.81 -18.22 30.21
C PHE A 111 14.22 -17.37 31.41
N THR A 112 14.52 -16.09 31.21
CA THR A 112 14.86 -15.18 32.33
C THR A 112 13.69 -14.98 33.29
N GLY A 113 12.46 -14.92 32.78
CA GLY A 113 11.26 -14.80 33.59
C GLY A 113 10.94 -16.08 34.34
N PHE A 114 11.01 -17.23 33.68
CA PHE A 114 10.77 -18.54 34.25
C PHE A 114 11.76 -18.86 35.38
N PHE A 115 13.07 -18.74 35.12
CA PHE A 115 14.10 -18.97 36.15
C PHE A 115 14.26 -17.81 37.14
N GLY A 116 13.78 -16.61 36.80
CA GLY A 116 13.77 -15.44 37.68
C GLY A 116 12.56 -15.36 38.61
N GLN A 117 11.52 -16.17 38.39
CA GLN A 117 10.48 -16.41 39.40
C GLN A 117 11.13 -17.08 40.63
N ASN A 118 10.44 -17.11 41.77
CA ASN A 118 10.88 -17.79 43.00
C ASN A 118 10.93 -19.34 42.83
N PHE A 119 11.39 -19.83 41.68
CA PHE A 119 11.53 -21.23 41.31
C PHE A 119 12.46 -21.96 42.26
N ALA A 120 13.52 -21.30 42.74
CA ALA A 120 14.40 -21.83 43.77
C ALA A 120 13.62 -22.16 45.07
N ILE A 121 12.71 -21.28 45.52
CA ILE A 121 11.86 -21.53 46.70
C ILE A 121 10.86 -22.67 46.42
N LEU A 122 10.28 -22.72 45.21
CA LEU A 122 9.33 -23.76 44.83
C LEU A 122 10.00 -25.16 44.79
N THR A 123 11.19 -25.27 44.21
CA THR A 123 11.95 -26.52 44.15
C THR A 123 12.53 -26.93 45.50
N ASP A 124 12.99 -25.98 46.32
CA ASP A 124 13.64 -26.28 47.59
C ASP A 124 12.64 -26.66 48.70
N HIS A 125 11.40 -26.16 48.66
CA HIS A 125 10.39 -26.41 49.69
C HIS A 125 9.33 -27.47 49.33
N TYR A 126 8.96 -27.62 48.05
CA TYR A 126 7.83 -28.49 47.65
C TYR A 126 8.22 -29.70 46.77
N LEU A 127 9.35 -29.66 46.06
CA LEU A 127 9.75 -30.73 45.13
C LEU A 127 11.21 -31.13 45.37
N ASN A 128 11.42 -31.98 46.38
CA ASN A 128 12.74 -32.51 46.80
C ASN A 128 13.51 -33.25 45.69
N GLY A 129 14.15 -32.53 44.77
CA GLY A 129 15.08 -33.10 43.82
C GLY A 129 15.37 -32.25 42.59
N THR A 130 16.64 -32.24 42.19
CA THR A 130 17.11 -31.70 40.89
C THR A 130 16.36 -32.28 39.70
N TRP A 131 15.81 -33.49 39.81
CA TRP A 131 15.01 -34.14 38.76
C TRP A 131 13.75 -33.36 38.36
N THR A 132 13.04 -32.79 39.32
CA THR A 132 11.80 -32.03 39.10
C THR A 132 12.04 -30.70 38.40
N PHE A 133 13.22 -30.08 38.62
CA PHE A 133 13.69 -28.92 37.87
C PHE A 133 13.89 -29.24 36.38
N TRP A 134 14.53 -30.38 36.06
CA TRP A 134 14.73 -30.79 34.66
C TRP A 134 13.41 -31.15 33.97
N VAL A 135 12.50 -31.85 34.66
CA VAL A 135 11.23 -32.31 34.06
C VAL A 135 10.24 -31.15 33.89
N PHE A 136 9.95 -30.38 34.94
CA PHE A 136 8.95 -29.31 34.84
C PHE A 136 9.51 -28.00 34.28
N GLY A 137 10.80 -27.72 34.51
CA GLY A 137 11.42 -26.49 34.03
C GLY A 137 11.87 -26.54 32.58
N ILE A 138 12.47 -27.66 32.16
CA ILE A 138 13.03 -27.75 30.82
C ILE A 138 12.13 -28.58 29.90
N ALA A 139 11.62 -29.74 30.35
CA ALA A 139 10.84 -30.60 29.45
C ALA A 139 9.44 -30.04 29.14
N LEU A 140 8.76 -29.42 30.10
CA LEU A 140 7.45 -28.79 29.87
C LEU A 140 7.57 -27.59 28.93
N ASP A 141 8.59 -26.75 29.12
CA ASP A 141 8.85 -25.58 28.28
C ASP A 141 9.25 -25.98 26.86
N PHE A 142 10.13 -26.98 26.73
CA PHE A 142 10.49 -27.51 25.43
C PHE A 142 9.27 -28.13 24.73
N ALA A 143 8.39 -28.80 25.47
CA ALA A 143 7.14 -29.32 24.93
C ALA A 143 6.16 -28.21 24.51
N ALA A 144 6.07 -27.11 25.26
CA ALA A 144 5.24 -25.96 24.91
C ALA A 144 5.75 -25.24 23.65
N VAL A 145 7.07 -25.01 23.55
CA VAL A 145 7.71 -24.42 22.37
C VAL A 145 7.58 -25.35 21.16
N ALA A 146 7.84 -26.65 21.33
CA ALA A 146 7.66 -27.64 20.26
C ALA A 146 6.19 -27.74 19.81
N GLY A 147 5.24 -27.68 20.74
CA GLY A 147 3.81 -27.66 20.44
C GLY A 147 3.40 -26.44 19.62
N LEU A 148 3.87 -25.25 20.01
CA LEU A 148 3.68 -24.00 19.25
C LEU A 148 4.31 -24.09 17.85
N LEU A 149 5.54 -24.58 17.73
CA LEU A 149 6.21 -24.75 16.43
C LEU A 149 5.48 -25.73 15.52
N VAL A 150 4.99 -26.87 16.04
CA VAL A 150 4.19 -27.83 15.29
C VAL A 150 2.87 -27.21 14.84
N TRP A 151 2.21 -26.42 15.71
CA TRP A 151 0.97 -25.75 15.39
C TRP A 151 1.14 -24.66 14.32
N PHE A 152 2.19 -23.84 14.43
CA PHE A 152 2.54 -22.84 13.41
C PHE A 152 2.92 -23.48 12.07
N ARG A 153 3.63 -24.62 12.11
CA ARG A 153 3.96 -25.37 10.90
C ARG A 153 2.72 -25.98 10.24
N LYS A 154 1.74 -26.45 11.02
CA LYS A 154 0.44 -26.90 10.50
C LYS A 154 -0.42 -25.78 9.92
N ARG A 155 -0.29 -24.55 10.42
CA ARG A 155 -0.97 -23.36 9.88
C ARG A 155 -0.24 -22.71 8.69
N GLY A 156 0.91 -23.24 8.27
CA GLY A 156 1.64 -22.76 7.11
C GLY A 156 2.44 -21.46 7.32
N TRP A 157 2.52 -20.94 8.55
CA TRP A 157 3.20 -19.67 8.84
C TRP A 157 4.73 -19.75 8.88
N LEU A 158 5.30 -20.96 8.95
CA LEU A 158 6.75 -21.19 8.96
C LEU A 158 7.33 -21.56 7.59
N GLY A 159 6.51 -21.55 6.53
CA GLY A 159 7.00 -21.59 5.16
C GLY A 159 7.29 -20.16 4.70
N GLY A 160 8.53 -19.88 4.29
CA GLY A 160 8.86 -18.64 3.59
C GLY A 160 7.98 -18.45 2.33
N PRO A 161 7.96 -17.23 1.77
CA PRO A 161 6.98 -16.82 0.77
C PRO A 161 6.86 -17.86 -0.34
N THR A 162 5.68 -18.46 -0.46
CA THR A 162 5.27 -19.16 -1.68
C THR A 162 5.28 -18.12 -2.79
N ALA A 163 6.34 -18.16 -3.59
CA ALA A 163 6.30 -17.73 -4.98
C ALA A 163 5.27 -18.56 -5.76
#